data_AF-A0AAU0YES8-F1
#
_entry.id   AF-A0AAU0YES8-F1
#
_cell.length_a   1.000
_cell.length_b   1.000
_cell.length_c   1.000
_cell.angle_alpha   90.00
_cell.angle_beta   90.00
_cell.angle_gamma   90.00
#
_symmetry.space_group_name_H-M   'P 1'
#
loop_
_entity.id
_entity.type
_entity.pdbx_description
1 polymer ?
#
loop_
_entity_poly.entity_id
_entity_poly.type
_entity_poly.pdbx_seq_one_letter_code
_entity_poly.pdbx_strand_id
1 'polypeptide(L)'
;MTDADLLRSLGVDPSQLDPAPPWAPRAGAERLDGSHPCALCGKPARATVGVDTPGHGRRWLDRCMPCLIATTPRGGPRAPLADTLAVLREAARGAGATVTIRTDESWRP
;
A
#
# COMPACT_ATOMS: atom_id res chain seq x y z
N MET A 1 -8.06 -2.42 10.38
CA MET A 1 -7.22 -1.27 10.77
C MET A 1 -8.01 -0.02 10.46
N THR A 2 -8.22 0.86 11.44
CA THR A 2 -8.90 2.15 11.21
C THR A 2 -7.94 3.16 10.58
N ASP A 3 -8.46 4.27 10.06
CA ASP A 3 -7.64 5.35 9.51
C ASP A 3 -6.74 5.99 10.59
N ALA A 4 -7.23 6.10 11.83
CA ALA A 4 -6.43 6.56 12.96
C ALA A 4 -5.29 5.59 13.31
N ASP A 5 -5.54 4.27 13.25
CA ASP A 5 -4.49 3.27 13.46
C ASP A 5 -3.44 3.32 12.35
N LEU A 6 -3.87 3.53 11.10
CA LEU A 6 -2.97 3.73 9.97
C LEU A 6 -2.04 4.92 10.24
N LEU A 7 -2.58 6.11 10.53
CA LEU A 7 -1.76 7.30 10.79
C LEU A 7 -0.79 7.09 11.96
N ARG A 8 -1.25 6.45 13.04
CA ARG A 8 -0.40 6.09 14.19
C ARG A 8 0.76 5.19 13.77
N SER A 9 0.50 4.14 12.99
CA SER A 9 1.54 3.21 12.51
C SER A 9 2.55 3.87 11.57
N LEU A 10 2.15 4.95 10.88
CA LEU A 10 3.00 5.73 10.00
C LEU A 10 3.77 6.84 10.72
N GLY A 11 3.47 7.11 12.00
CA GLY A 11 4.02 8.25 12.73
C GLY A 11 3.59 9.60 12.16
N VAL A 12 2.42 9.68 11.52
CA VAL A 12 1.91 10.90 10.89
C VAL A 12 0.95 11.61 11.84
N ASP A 13 1.22 12.88 12.12
CA ASP A 13 0.31 13.75 12.87
C ASP A 13 -0.84 14.23 11.96
N PRO A 14 -2.11 13.93 12.28
CA PRO A 14 -3.28 14.39 11.52
C PRO A 14 -3.36 15.91 11.36
N SER A 15 -2.81 16.68 12.30
CA SER A 15 -2.84 18.15 12.27
C SER A 15 -2.03 18.75 11.12
N GLN A 16 -1.04 17.99 10.62
CA GLN A 16 -0.12 18.38 9.56
C GLN A 16 -0.64 18.03 8.16
N LEU A 17 -1.80 17.37 8.07
CA LEU A 17 -2.38 16.95 6.80
C LEU A 17 -3.36 17.99 6.25
N ASP A 18 -3.32 18.17 4.94
CA ASP A 18 -4.27 19.03 4.25
C ASP A 18 -5.72 18.54 4.48
N PRO A 19 -6.68 19.45 4.69
CA PRO A 19 -8.10 19.09 4.72
C PRO A 19 -8.54 18.40 3.43
N ALA A 20 -9.30 17.32 3.55
CA ALA A 20 -9.98 16.69 2.44
C ALA A 20 -11.47 17.03 2.48
N PRO A 21 -12.10 17.40 1.34
CA PRO A 21 -13.54 17.60 1.30
C PRO A 21 -14.28 16.35 1.80
N PRO A 22 -15.37 16.49 2.58
CA PRO A 22 -16.08 15.34 3.14
C PRO A 22 -16.69 14.42 2.07
N TRP A 23 -16.98 14.97 0.90
CA TRP A 23 -17.46 14.24 -0.28
C TRP A 23 -16.34 13.67 -1.16
N ALA A 24 -15.07 13.96 -0.84
CA ALA A 24 -13.96 13.57 -1.69
C ALA A 24 -13.83 12.04 -1.76
N PRO A 25 -13.68 11.47 -2.97
CA PRO A 25 -13.54 10.05 -3.15
C PRO A 25 -12.32 9.54 -2.39
N ARG A 26 -12.38 8.27 -1.96
CA ARG A 26 -11.31 7.65 -1.16
C ARG A 26 -9.96 7.72 -1.89
N ALA A 27 -9.95 7.67 -3.22
CA ALA A 27 -8.82 8.05 -4.05
C ALA A 27 -9.20 9.27 -4.90
N GLY A 28 -8.37 10.31 -4.90
CA GLY A 28 -8.62 11.55 -5.64
C GLY A 28 -7.59 11.75 -6.76
N ALA A 29 -7.90 11.29 -7.98
CA ALA A 29 -7.00 11.48 -9.14
C ALA A 29 -6.68 12.97 -9.39
N GLU A 30 -7.66 13.85 -9.13
CA GLU A 30 -7.53 15.30 -9.28
C GLU A 30 -6.48 15.91 -8.35
N ARG A 31 -6.22 15.29 -7.18
CA ARG A 31 -5.17 15.72 -6.25
C ARG A 31 -3.77 15.26 -6.66
N LEU A 32 -3.65 14.35 -7.62
CA LEU A 32 -2.36 13.87 -8.11
C LEU A 32 -1.78 14.77 -9.21
N ASP A 33 -1.83 16.08 -9.01
CA ASP A 33 -1.24 17.10 -9.90
C ASP A 33 0.28 17.22 -9.74
N GLY A 34 0.86 16.51 -8.76
CA GLY A 34 2.29 16.51 -8.45
C GLY A 34 2.76 17.65 -7.55
N SER A 35 1.84 18.50 -7.06
CA SER A 35 2.15 19.64 -6.19
C SER A 35 2.26 19.26 -4.70
N HIS A 36 1.65 18.15 -4.30
CA HIS A 36 1.59 17.73 -2.90
C HIS A 36 2.77 16.84 -2.48
N PRO A 37 3.43 17.13 -1.34
CA PRO A 37 4.53 16.31 -0.84
C PRO A 37 4.04 15.02 -0.17
N CYS A 38 4.86 13.98 -0.21
CA CYS A 38 4.63 12.76 0.54
C CYS A 38 4.73 13.03 2.04
N ALA A 39 3.70 12.62 2.79
CA ALA A 39 3.62 12.77 4.24
C ALA A 39 4.75 12.08 5.03
N LEU A 40 5.50 11.16 4.41
CA LEU A 40 6.57 10.41 5.08
C LEU A 40 7.99 10.88 4.72
N CYS A 41 8.20 11.42 3.51
CA CYS A 41 9.54 11.71 3.03
C CYS A 41 9.68 13.05 2.27
N GLY A 42 8.59 13.81 2.13
CA GLY A 42 8.58 15.11 1.45
C GLY A 42 8.68 15.06 -0.08
N LYS A 43 9.07 13.93 -0.69
CA LYS A 43 9.13 13.78 -2.16
C LYS A 43 7.75 13.93 -2.81
N PRO A 44 7.63 14.34 -4.08
CA PRO A 44 6.34 14.48 -4.76
C PRO A 44 5.47 13.22 -4.64
N ALA A 45 4.23 13.41 -4.21
CA ALA A 45 3.28 12.33 -4.07
C ALA A 45 2.81 11.81 -5.43
N ARG A 46 2.50 10.52 -5.48
CA ARG A 46 1.96 9.81 -6.65
C ARG A 46 0.73 8.95 -6.31
N ALA A 47 0.37 8.92 -5.04
CA ALA A 47 -0.82 8.28 -4.52
C ALA A 47 -1.39 9.14 -3.39
N THR A 48 -2.71 9.21 -3.33
CA THR A 48 -3.43 9.98 -2.33
C THR A 48 -4.64 9.20 -1.86
N VAL A 49 -4.97 9.34 -0.58
CA VAL A 49 -6.16 8.74 0.01
C VAL A 49 -6.76 9.70 1.03
N GLY A 50 -8.09 9.82 1.02
CA GLY A 50 -8.83 10.51 2.07
C GLY A 50 -8.94 9.62 3.31
N VAL A 51 -8.50 10.11 4.47
CA VAL A 51 -8.54 9.42 5.76
C VAL A 51 -9.39 10.18 6.77
N ASP A 52 -10.23 9.47 7.51
CA ASP A 52 -11.06 10.07 8.56
C ASP A 52 -10.27 10.16 9.88
N THR A 53 -10.13 11.38 10.41
CA THR A 53 -9.29 11.67 11.58
C THR A 53 -10.14 12.22 12.73
N PRO A 54 -10.18 11.54 13.90
CA PRO A 54 -10.90 12.04 15.07
C PRO A 54 -10.40 13.43 15.47
N GLY A 55 -11.31 14.39 15.68
CA GLY A 55 -10.97 15.76 16.08
C GLY A 55 -10.45 16.67 14.95
N HIS A 56 -10.04 16.13 13.80
CA HIS A 56 -9.50 16.91 12.68
C HIS A 56 -10.30 16.76 11.38
N GLY A 57 -11.32 15.91 11.33
CA GLY A 57 -12.17 15.71 10.15
C GLY A 57 -11.49 14.83 9.09
N ARG A 58 -11.90 14.95 7.83
CA ARG A 58 -11.28 14.19 6.73
C ARG A 58 -9.99 14.89 6.27
N ARG A 59 -8.93 14.12 6.07
CA ARG A 59 -7.58 14.61 5.73
C ARG A 59 -7.00 13.86 4.55
N TRP A 60 -6.14 14.52 3.79
CA TRP A 60 -5.41 13.86 2.70
C TRP A 60 -4.12 13.21 3.21
N LEU A 61 -3.95 11.93 2.90
CA LEU A 61 -2.71 11.19 3.13
C LEU A 61 -2.01 10.94 1.78
N ASP A 62 -1.07 11.84 1.44
CA ASP A 62 -0.31 11.79 0.20
C ASP A 62 0.99 11.00 0.37
N ARG A 63 1.29 10.12 -0.58
CA ARG A 63 2.47 9.25 -0.55
C ARG A 63 3.14 9.14 -1.90
N CYS A 64 4.48 9.09 -1.91
CA CYS A 64 5.22 8.66 -3.09
C CYS A 64 5.11 7.13 -3.23
N MET A 65 5.32 6.60 -4.45
CA MET A 65 5.18 5.15 -4.69
C MET A 65 6.06 4.28 -3.78
N PRO A 66 7.35 4.60 -3.53
CA PRO A 66 8.17 3.83 -2.59
C PRO A 66 7.59 3.78 -1.17
N CYS A 67 7.20 4.93 -0.62
CA CYS A 67 6.59 5.01 0.70
C CYS A 67 5.24 4.29 0.76
N LEU A 68 4.41 4.41 -0.27
CA LEU A 68 3.15 3.66 -0.38
C LEU A 68 3.40 2.16 -0.33
N ILE A 69 4.33 1.65 -1.15
CA ILE A 69 4.64 0.22 -1.26
C ILE A 69 5.25 -0.35 0.02
N ALA A 70 6.09 0.44 0.71
CA ALA A 70 6.73 0.05 1.96
C ALA A 70 5.77 0.03 3.15
N THR A 71 4.75 0.90 3.14
CA THR A 71 3.88 1.11 4.31
C THR A 71 2.46 0.60 4.15
N THR A 72 2.07 0.23 2.93
CA THR A 72 0.77 -0.42 2.71
C THR A 72 0.91 -1.88 3.14
N PRO A 73 0.14 -2.34 4.14
CA PRO A 73 0.12 -3.75 4.50
C PRO A 73 -0.31 -4.53 3.26
N ARG A 74 0.62 -5.28 2.68
CA ARG A 74 0.26 -6.28 1.69
C ARG A 74 -0.29 -7.43 2.51
N GLY A 75 -1.57 -7.75 2.31
CA GLY A 75 -2.14 -8.95 2.94
C GLY A 75 -1.19 -10.12 2.74
N GLY A 76 -1.08 -10.98 3.76
CA GLY A 76 -0.33 -12.22 3.61
C GLY A 76 -0.93 -13.09 2.51
N PRO A 77 -0.20 -14.13 2.07
CA PRO A 77 -0.77 -15.16 1.20
C PRO A 77 -2.13 -15.62 1.77
N ARG A 78 -3.17 -15.66 0.92
CA ARG A 78 -4.51 -16.13 1.33
C ARG A 78 -4.54 -17.62 1.69
N ALA A 79 -3.50 -18.35 1.33
CA ALA A 79 -3.30 -19.76 1.62
C ALA A 79 -1.86 -19.98 2.09
N PRO A 80 -1.60 -21.05 2.86
CA PRO A 80 -0.25 -21.50 3.16
C PRO A 80 0.62 -21.58 1.89
N LEU A 81 1.91 -21.27 2.04
CA LEU A 81 2.86 -21.38 0.93
C LEU A 81 2.85 -22.79 0.34
N ALA A 82 2.80 -23.83 1.18
CA ALA A 82 2.75 -25.23 0.73
C ALA A 82 1.60 -25.49 -0.26
N ASP A 83 0.40 -24.98 0.03
CA ASP A 83 -0.79 -25.15 -0.82
C ASP A 83 -0.63 -24.39 -2.13
N THR A 84 -0.11 -23.17 -2.06
CA THR A 84 0.21 -22.36 -3.25
C THR A 84 1.20 -23.07 -4.16
N LEU A 85 2.25 -23.68 -3.58
CA LEU A 85 3.26 -24.43 -4.33
C LEU A 85 2.68 -25.73 -4.92
N ALA A 86 1.76 -26.39 -4.23
CA ALA A 86 1.09 -27.59 -4.73
C ALA A 86 0.29 -27.28 -6.01
N VAL A 87 -0.51 -26.21 -6.00
CA VAL A 87 -1.27 -25.74 -7.17
C VAL A 87 -0.34 -25.41 -8.33
N LEU A 88 0.75 -24.68 -8.09
CA LEU A 88 1.70 -24.32 -9.14
C LEU A 88 2.36 -25.55 -9.77
N ARG A 89 2.73 -26.55 -8.96
CA ARG A 89 3.34 -27.79 -9.46
C ARG A 89 2.35 -28.64 -10.25
N GLU A 90 1.09 -28.67 -9.83
CA GLU A 90 0.03 -29.37 -10.56
C GLU A 90 -0.22 -28.73 -11.92
N ALA A 91 -0.36 -27.40 -11.97
CA ALA A 91 -0.51 -26.66 -13.22
C ALA A 91 0.69 -26.87 -14.15
N ALA A 92 1.91 -26.84 -13.61
CA ALA A 92 3.14 -27.11 -14.37
C ALA A 92 3.12 -28.51 -14.99
N ARG A 93 2.72 -29.54 -14.22
CA ARG A 93 2.56 -30.91 -14.73
C ARG A 93 1.52 -30.98 -15.84
N GLY A 94 0.36 -30.36 -15.65
CA GLY A 94 -0.70 -30.33 -16.67
C GLY A 94 -0.29 -29.62 -17.96
N ALA A 95 0.56 -28.59 -17.86
CA ALA A 95 1.09 -27.84 -19.00
C ALA A 95 2.36 -28.47 -19.62
N GLY A 96 2.91 -29.54 -19.05
CA GLY A 96 4.22 -30.08 -19.45
C GLY A 96 5.38 -29.10 -19.24
N ALA A 97 5.19 -28.09 -18.38
CA ALA A 97 6.16 -27.03 -18.12
C ALA A 97 7.12 -27.40 -17.00
N THR A 98 8.40 -27.07 -17.17
CA THR A 98 9.38 -27.15 -16.07
C THR A 98 9.33 -25.85 -15.28
N VAL A 99 9.04 -25.93 -13.98
CA VAL A 99 8.98 -24.75 -13.09
C VAL A 99 10.09 -24.84 -12.05
N THR A 100 10.88 -23.78 -11.94
CA THR A 100 11.82 -23.57 -10.83
C THR A 100 11.25 -22.51 -9.91
N ILE A 101 11.07 -22.86 -8.63
CA ILE A 101 10.53 -21.95 -7.62
C ILE A 101 11.70 -21.40 -6.82
N ARG A 102 11.79 -20.06 -6.75
CA ARG A 102 12.81 -19.35 -5.96
C ARG A 102 12.11 -18.66 -4.78
N THR A 103 12.62 -18.91 -3.58
CA THR A 103 12.29 -18.14 -2.37
C THR A 103 13.37 -17.10 -2.12
N ASP A 104 13.09 -16.09 -1.27
CA ASP A 104 14.03 -15.01 -0.92
C ASP A 104 15.41 -15.55 -0.47
N GLU A 105 15.43 -16.65 0.30
CA GLU A 105 16.66 -17.30 0.75
C GLU A 105 17.51 -17.92 -0.37
N SER A 106 16.90 -18.18 -1.53
CA SER A 106 17.55 -18.81 -2.69
C SER A 106 17.98 -17.81 -3.78
N TRP A 107 17.72 -16.52 -3.57
CA TRP A 107 18.14 -15.44 -4.46
C TRP A 107 19.45 -14.83 -3.97
N ARG A 108 20.50 -14.92 -4.79
CA ARG A 108 21.73 -14.12 -4.65
C ARG A 108 21.89 -13.30 -5.95
N PRO A 109 22.16 -11.98 -5.86
CA PRO A 109 22.43 -11.15 -7.04
C PRO A 109 23.72 -11.57 -7.75
#